data_AF-A0AA35KNX3-F1
#
_entry.id   AF-A0AA35KNX3-F1
#
_cell.length_a   1.000
_cell.length_b   1.000
_cell.length_c   1.000
_cell.angle_alpha   90.00
_cell.angle_beta   90.00
_cell.angle_gamma   90.00
#
_symmetry.space_group_name_H-M   'P 1'
#
loop_
_entity.id
_entity.type
_entity.pdbx_description
1 polymer ?
#
loop_
_entity_poly.entity_id
_entity_poly.type
_entity_poly.pdbx_seq_one_letter_code
_entity_poly.pdbx_strand_id
1 'polypeptide(L)'
;MSHGHSHGGGSCCHSDDHEEPPERRGQAWGLYLRIDRERLECLNERREGSGALVFRAWEDRGDRQKFVESDDDEELLFNIPFTGNVKLKGIIVMGDNDDTHPSEMRLFKNIPHMSFGDTAREPDQMFSLNRDVTGELEYPTKIARFSNVYHLSIHISKNFGAETTKIFYIGLRGEWTEPHRHEVTICNYEAAANPADHKIDQFTPETIHLVVLQTVHQSTACFSMNIIRWKPGRKRQEEGGVSCGNLYWCMCGNNMSVPLLADAVTISGAERETAAVIFLHGLGDTGHSWAEALSSIRLPYVKYICPHAPRIPVTLNMKMVMPSWFDLMGLSPDAPEDETGIKKAAENLKAVIEHEIKNGIPANRIILGGFSQGGALSLYTALTCPHQLAGIVALSCWLPLHKTFPQAANNSMNKDIPILQCHGEMDPMIPVRFGALTAEKLKGIVTPSRVQFRTYPGMMHSSCPQEMMAVKEFIEKLLPRI
;
A
#
# COMPACT_ATOMS: atom_id res chain seq x y z
N MET A 1 -57.61 11.69 -49.67
CA MET A 1 -57.42 10.23 -49.57
C MET A 1 -56.08 9.97 -48.90
N SER A 2 -56.11 9.20 -47.81
CA SER A 2 -55.06 8.30 -47.26
C SER A 2 -53.56 8.69 -47.23
N HIS A 3 -53.07 8.91 -46.00
CA HIS A 3 -51.90 8.35 -45.30
C HIS A 3 -50.53 8.07 -45.96
N GLY A 4 -49.47 8.43 -45.21
CA GLY A 4 -48.20 7.72 -45.18
C GLY A 4 -47.13 8.40 -44.31
N HIS A 5 -47.04 8.03 -43.02
CA HIS A 5 -45.88 8.32 -42.17
C HIS A 5 -44.75 7.31 -42.45
N SER A 6 -43.49 7.75 -42.44
CA SER A 6 -42.33 6.88 -42.21
C SER A 6 -41.24 7.62 -41.43
N HIS A 7 -40.74 6.96 -40.38
CA HIS A 7 -39.59 7.33 -39.55
C HIS A 7 -38.33 6.59 -40.01
N GLY A 8 -37.17 7.19 -39.75
CA GLY A 8 -35.83 6.60 -39.84
C GLY A 8 -34.89 7.55 -40.58
N GLY A 9 -33.72 7.95 -40.10
CA GLY A 9 -32.85 7.50 -39.03
C GLY A 9 -31.43 7.86 -39.48
N GLY A 10 -30.58 8.38 -38.58
CA GLY A 10 -29.16 8.63 -38.87
C GLY A 10 -28.70 10.05 -38.54
N SER A 11 -28.57 10.35 -37.24
CA SER A 11 -27.68 11.42 -36.80
C SER A 11 -26.30 10.80 -36.65
N CYS A 12 -25.42 11.09 -37.60
CA CYS A 12 -24.00 10.79 -37.48
C CYS A 12 -23.41 11.69 -36.39
N CYS A 13 -23.12 11.11 -35.24
CA CYS A 13 -22.26 11.71 -34.23
C CYS A 13 -20.81 11.65 -34.74
N HIS A 14 -20.33 12.77 -35.28
CA HIS A 14 -18.90 13.02 -35.37
C HIS A 14 -18.37 13.14 -33.95
N SER A 15 -17.50 12.20 -33.56
CA SER A 15 -16.61 12.35 -32.42
C SER A 15 -15.63 13.47 -32.74
N ASP A 16 -15.79 14.62 -32.08
CA ASP A 16 -14.74 15.63 -32.01
C ASP A 16 -13.56 15.02 -31.23
N ASP A 17 -12.62 14.45 -31.97
CA ASP A 17 -11.26 14.21 -31.48
C ASP A 17 -10.63 15.59 -31.27
N HIS A 18 -10.68 16.08 -30.03
CA HIS A 18 -9.91 17.23 -29.61
C HIS A 18 -8.41 16.90 -29.68
N GLU A 19 -7.79 17.07 -30.85
CA GLU A 19 -6.34 17.17 -30.94
C GLU A 19 -5.89 18.41 -30.16
N GLU A 20 -5.15 18.19 -29.07
CA GLU A 20 -4.54 19.29 -28.33
C GLU A 20 -3.57 20.09 -29.23
N PRO A 21 -3.56 21.44 -29.14
CA PRO A 21 -2.66 22.28 -29.91
C PRO A 21 -1.19 21.88 -29.71
N PRO A 22 -0.35 21.90 -30.77
CA PRO A 22 1.06 21.50 -30.71
C PRO A 22 1.86 22.18 -29.60
N GLU A 23 1.56 23.45 -29.32
CA GLU A 23 2.23 24.26 -28.28
C GLU A 23 1.96 23.77 -26.85
N ARG A 24 0.84 23.06 -26.60
CA ARG A 24 0.54 22.45 -25.29
C ARG A 24 1.12 21.05 -25.14
N ARG A 25 1.43 20.36 -26.25
CA ARG A 25 2.02 19.00 -26.21
C ARG A 25 3.37 18.99 -25.49
N GLY A 26 4.24 19.99 -25.72
CA GLY A 26 5.55 20.07 -25.07
C GLY A 26 5.51 20.12 -23.54
N GLN A 27 4.55 20.85 -22.97
CA GLN A 27 4.39 20.96 -21.51
C GLN A 27 3.97 19.62 -20.86
N ALA A 28 3.19 18.80 -21.57
CA ALA A 28 2.76 17.50 -21.07
C ALA A 28 3.94 16.51 -20.90
N TRP A 29 5.00 16.66 -21.68
CA TRP A 29 6.21 15.81 -21.67
C TRP A 29 7.31 16.32 -20.73
N GLY A 30 6.98 17.21 -19.80
CA GLY A 30 7.93 17.89 -18.92
C GLY A 30 8.56 17.05 -17.81
N LEU A 31 8.27 15.75 -17.69
CA LEU A 31 8.82 14.92 -16.61
C LEU A 31 10.35 14.74 -16.68
N TYR A 32 10.99 15.01 -17.83
CA TYR A 32 12.45 15.00 -17.93
C TYR A 32 13.13 15.98 -16.97
N LEU A 33 12.46 17.08 -16.60
CA LEU A 33 12.93 18.05 -15.60
C LEU A 33 12.93 17.51 -14.17
N ARG A 34 12.27 16.36 -13.96
CA ARG A 34 12.09 15.72 -12.66
C ARG A 34 12.93 14.46 -12.51
N ILE A 35 13.77 14.14 -13.48
CA ILE A 35 14.74 13.06 -13.40
C ILE A 35 15.95 13.54 -12.60
N ASP A 36 16.38 12.75 -11.63
CA ASP A 36 17.66 12.95 -10.96
C ASP A 36 18.78 12.48 -11.91
N ARG A 37 19.29 13.43 -12.70
CA ARG A 37 20.27 13.17 -13.77
C ARG A 37 21.63 12.71 -13.25
N GLU A 38 21.98 13.02 -12.01
CA GLU A 38 23.26 12.59 -11.42
C GLU A 38 23.24 11.10 -11.09
N ARG A 39 22.06 10.54 -10.83
CA ARG A 39 21.85 9.13 -10.45
C ARG A 39 21.20 8.30 -11.54
N LEU A 40 20.91 8.89 -12.71
CA LEU A 40 20.41 8.14 -13.84
C LEU A 40 21.52 7.23 -14.37
N GLU A 41 21.22 5.95 -14.49
CA GLU A 41 22.14 4.95 -15.03
C GLU A 41 21.56 4.36 -16.31
N CYS A 42 22.40 4.17 -17.32
CA CYS A 42 22.05 3.44 -18.53
C CYS A 42 23.06 2.30 -18.70
N LEU A 43 22.59 1.06 -18.65
CA LEU A 43 23.42 -0.12 -18.85
C LEU A 43 23.43 -0.51 -20.32
N ASN A 44 24.58 -1.07 -20.74
CA ASN A 44 24.92 -1.42 -22.12
C ASN A 44 24.94 -0.22 -23.09
N GLU A 45 25.23 0.99 -22.62
CA GLU A 45 25.47 2.12 -23.52
C GLU A 45 26.92 2.13 -24.05
N ARG A 46 27.09 2.32 -25.36
CA ARG A 46 28.41 2.39 -26.03
C ARG A 46 29.27 3.55 -25.57
N ARG A 47 28.65 4.66 -25.19
CA ARG A 47 29.32 5.86 -24.68
C ARG A 47 28.74 6.22 -23.33
N GLU A 48 29.58 6.20 -22.31
CA GLU A 48 29.19 6.55 -20.95
C GLU A 48 28.46 7.91 -20.89
N GLY A 49 27.29 7.93 -20.23
CA GLY A 49 26.44 9.10 -20.06
C GLY A 49 25.57 9.47 -21.27
N SER A 50 25.61 8.70 -22.36
CA SER A 50 24.80 8.94 -23.56
C SER A 50 23.30 8.68 -23.34
N GLY A 51 22.94 7.74 -22.47
CA GLY A 51 21.58 7.41 -22.08
C GLY A 51 20.86 8.56 -21.37
N ALA A 52 21.57 9.47 -20.71
CA ALA A 52 20.98 10.67 -20.14
C ALA A 52 20.56 11.69 -21.22
N LEU A 53 21.18 11.66 -22.41
CA LEU A 53 20.98 12.64 -23.48
C LEU A 53 19.60 12.50 -24.15
N VAL A 54 18.99 11.32 -24.09
CA VAL A 54 17.69 11.05 -24.74
C VAL A 54 16.50 11.61 -23.97
N PHE A 55 16.67 11.97 -22.69
CA PHE A 55 15.63 12.59 -21.88
C PHE A 55 15.75 14.11 -21.90
N ARG A 56 14.96 14.79 -22.73
CA ARG A 56 15.03 16.25 -22.91
C ARG A 56 13.67 16.86 -23.22
N ALA A 57 13.64 18.17 -23.46
CA ALA A 57 12.45 18.86 -23.91
C ALA A 57 11.94 18.25 -25.23
N TRP A 58 10.62 18.20 -25.39
CA TRP A 58 9.99 17.63 -26.58
C TRP A 58 10.38 18.39 -27.85
N GLU A 59 10.57 19.70 -27.75
CA GLU A 59 11.00 20.59 -28.83
C GLU A 59 12.40 20.23 -29.35
N ASP A 60 13.26 19.72 -28.48
CA ASP A 60 14.65 19.35 -28.81
C ASP A 60 14.77 17.91 -29.34
N ARG A 61 13.67 17.16 -29.48
CA ARG A 61 13.71 15.75 -29.90
C ARG A 61 14.36 15.54 -31.27
N GLY A 62 14.28 16.54 -32.15
CA GLY A 62 14.87 16.50 -33.49
C GLY A 62 16.41 16.59 -33.54
N ASP A 63 17.09 16.88 -32.42
CA ASP A 63 18.54 16.92 -32.35
C ASP A 63 19.14 15.50 -32.44
N ARG A 64 19.62 15.15 -33.65
CA ARG A 64 20.22 13.83 -33.94
C ARG A 64 21.65 13.66 -33.39
N GLN A 65 22.26 14.69 -32.81
CA GLN A 65 23.57 14.55 -32.16
C GLN A 65 23.46 13.92 -30.76
N LYS A 66 22.27 13.96 -30.17
CA LYS A 66 21.96 13.44 -28.84
C LYS A 66 21.24 12.10 -28.97
N PHE A 67 22.00 11.03 -28.86
CA PHE A 67 21.49 9.66 -28.90
C PHE A 67 22.26 8.76 -27.93
N VAL A 68 21.65 7.63 -27.63
CA VAL A 68 22.27 6.45 -27.01
C VAL A 68 22.25 5.32 -28.03
N GLU A 69 23.34 4.56 -28.05
CA GLU A 69 23.48 3.35 -28.85
C GLU A 69 24.01 2.24 -27.95
N SER A 70 23.48 1.03 -28.11
CA SER A 70 23.97 -0.10 -27.32
C SER A 70 25.37 -0.57 -27.75
N ASP A 71 26.11 -1.18 -26.83
CA ASP A 71 27.50 -1.58 -27.08
C ASP A 71 27.63 -3.03 -27.54
N ASP A 72 27.18 -3.98 -26.72
CA ASP A 72 27.45 -5.42 -26.88
C ASP A 72 26.35 -6.16 -27.65
N ASP A 73 25.09 -5.86 -27.34
CA ASP A 73 23.90 -6.46 -27.94
C ASP A 73 22.79 -5.42 -28.15
N GLU A 74 21.60 -5.84 -28.59
CA GLU A 74 20.48 -4.93 -28.83
C GLU A 74 19.82 -4.38 -27.55
N GLU A 75 20.19 -4.85 -26.36
CA GLU A 75 19.48 -4.49 -25.14
C GLU A 75 19.96 -3.16 -24.56
N LEU A 76 19.05 -2.36 -24.01
CA LEU A 76 19.39 -1.18 -23.21
C LEU A 76 18.55 -1.18 -21.94
N LEU A 77 19.15 -0.85 -20.81
CA LEU A 77 18.44 -0.76 -19.54
C LEU A 77 18.69 0.60 -18.89
N PHE A 78 17.64 1.41 -18.79
CA PHE A 78 17.66 2.71 -18.12
C PHE A 78 17.13 2.55 -16.70
N ASN A 79 17.86 3.03 -15.71
CA ASN A 79 17.42 3.20 -14.33
C ASN A 79 17.23 4.69 -14.07
N ILE A 80 15.97 5.11 -13.92
CA ILE A 80 15.56 6.52 -13.95
C ILE A 80 14.98 6.89 -12.58
N PRO A 81 15.81 7.41 -11.66
CA PRO A 81 15.32 8.00 -10.43
C PRO A 81 14.62 9.34 -10.71
N PHE A 82 13.49 9.57 -10.04
CA PHE A 82 12.82 10.85 -10.04
C PHE A 82 13.12 11.62 -8.76
N THR A 83 13.14 12.94 -8.85
CA THR A 83 13.28 13.87 -7.72
C THR A 83 12.01 13.96 -6.88
N GLY A 84 11.04 13.07 -7.09
CA GLY A 84 9.74 13.03 -6.42
C GLY A 84 8.88 11.90 -6.96
N ASN A 85 7.60 11.89 -6.59
CA ASN A 85 6.66 10.88 -7.04
C ASN A 85 6.04 11.28 -8.38
N VAL A 86 6.01 10.35 -9.32
CA VAL A 86 5.47 10.55 -10.67
C VAL A 86 4.24 9.67 -10.89
N LYS A 87 3.18 10.26 -11.43
CA LYS A 87 2.08 9.53 -12.06
C LYS A 87 2.33 9.53 -13.56
N LEU A 88 2.92 8.46 -14.07
CA LEU A 88 3.28 8.31 -15.47
C LEU A 88 2.03 7.93 -16.28
N LYS A 89 1.76 8.69 -17.34
CA LYS A 89 0.59 8.55 -18.22
C LYS A 89 0.94 8.05 -19.62
N GLY A 90 2.16 8.31 -20.10
CA GLY A 90 2.60 7.89 -21.42
C GLY A 90 4.11 8.02 -21.63
N ILE A 91 4.60 7.28 -22.61
CA ILE A 91 6.02 7.27 -23.04
C ILE A 91 6.07 7.44 -24.56
N ILE A 92 7.05 8.20 -25.05
CA ILE A 92 7.47 8.22 -26.45
C ILE A 92 8.87 7.63 -26.53
N VAL A 93 9.11 6.80 -27.54
CA VAL A 93 10.45 6.30 -27.89
C VAL A 93 10.67 6.57 -29.36
N MET A 94 11.73 7.29 -29.68
CA MET A 94 12.08 7.71 -31.04
C MET A 94 13.45 7.17 -31.42
N GLY A 95 13.51 6.36 -32.47
CA GLY A 95 14.73 5.81 -33.05
C GLY A 95 14.99 6.32 -34.47
N ASP A 96 15.76 5.56 -35.25
CA ASP A 96 15.96 5.82 -36.68
C ASP A 96 14.97 5.05 -37.55
N ASN A 97 14.98 5.29 -38.86
CA ASN A 97 14.18 4.53 -39.82
C ASN A 97 14.85 3.22 -40.26
N ASP A 98 15.67 2.62 -39.40
CA ASP A 98 16.41 1.39 -39.68
C ASP A 98 16.16 0.32 -38.60
N ASP A 99 16.84 -0.82 -38.74
CA ASP A 99 16.59 -1.99 -37.90
C ASP A 99 17.09 -1.81 -36.45
N THR A 100 17.85 -0.74 -36.18
CA THR A 100 18.31 -0.36 -34.83
C THR A 100 17.20 0.26 -33.98
N HIS A 101 16.04 0.57 -34.56
CA HIS A 101 14.92 1.11 -33.82
C HIS A 101 14.38 0.08 -32.81
N PRO A 102 14.09 0.46 -31.56
CA PRO A 102 13.45 -0.42 -30.58
C PRO A 102 12.14 -1.02 -31.08
N SER A 103 11.91 -2.30 -30.83
CA SER A 103 10.66 -3.02 -31.18
C SER A 103 9.93 -3.53 -29.94
N GLU A 104 10.60 -3.65 -28.80
CA GLU A 104 9.98 -4.11 -27.54
C GLU A 104 10.53 -3.32 -26.34
N MET A 105 9.63 -2.70 -25.58
CA MET A 105 9.93 -1.97 -24.36
C MET A 105 9.18 -2.57 -23.16
N ARG A 106 9.91 -2.81 -22.07
CA ARG A 106 9.39 -3.32 -20.81
C ARG A 106 9.62 -2.27 -19.72
N LEU A 107 8.60 -2.03 -18.91
CA LEU A 107 8.65 -1.07 -17.82
C LEU A 107 8.57 -1.79 -16.48
N PHE A 108 9.40 -1.34 -15.54
CA PHE A 108 9.41 -1.79 -14.16
C PHE A 108 9.34 -0.58 -13.24
N LYS A 109 8.48 -0.67 -12.24
CA LYS A 109 8.18 0.42 -11.32
C LYS A 109 8.87 0.20 -9.98
N ASN A 110 9.55 1.24 -9.51
CA ASN A 110 10.09 1.35 -8.15
C ASN A 110 11.08 0.24 -7.77
N ILE A 111 11.85 -0.23 -8.75
CA ILE A 111 12.97 -1.15 -8.55
C ILE A 111 14.25 -0.37 -8.90
N PRO A 112 14.96 0.19 -7.90
CA PRO A 112 16.21 0.89 -8.16
C PRO A 112 17.33 -0.08 -8.54
N HIS A 113 18.29 0.40 -9.33
CA HIS A 113 19.50 -0.33 -9.72
C HIS A 113 19.23 -1.72 -10.36
N MET A 114 18.25 -1.81 -11.26
CA MET A 114 18.02 -3.05 -11.99
C MET A 114 19.22 -3.40 -12.86
N SER A 115 19.57 -4.69 -12.85
CA SER A 115 20.51 -5.31 -13.78
C SER A 115 19.78 -6.11 -14.86
N PHE A 116 20.48 -6.55 -15.90
CA PHE A 116 19.92 -7.45 -16.91
C PHE A 116 19.48 -8.81 -16.32
N GLY A 117 20.03 -9.24 -15.18
CA GLY A 117 19.53 -10.43 -14.47
C GLY A 117 18.12 -10.25 -13.89
N ASP A 118 17.76 -9.01 -13.56
CA ASP A 118 16.46 -8.68 -12.97
C ASP A 118 15.35 -8.53 -14.03
N THR A 119 15.71 -8.39 -15.32
CA THR A 119 14.73 -8.21 -16.42
C THR A 119 13.97 -9.48 -16.77
N ALA A 120 14.40 -10.64 -16.24
CA ALA A 120 13.68 -11.92 -16.34
C ALA A 120 12.34 -11.92 -15.57
N ARG A 121 12.12 -10.94 -14.70
CA ARG A 121 10.89 -10.76 -13.93
C ARG A 121 9.75 -10.30 -14.84
N GLU A 122 8.51 -10.53 -14.41
CA GLU A 122 7.35 -10.01 -15.13
C GLU A 122 7.36 -8.46 -15.07
N PRO A 123 7.35 -7.76 -16.22
CA PRO A 123 7.31 -6.30 -16.23
C PRO A 123 5.93 -5.78 -15.81
N ASP A 124 5.91 -4.61 -15.17
CA ASP A 124 4.66 -3.92 -14.81
C ASP A 124 3.81 -3.61 -16.05
N GLN A 125 4.47 -3.30 -17.17
CA GLN A 125 3.85 -3.20 -18.49
C GLN A 125 4.87 -3.40 -19.61
N MET A 126 4.44 -4.03 -20.69
CA MET A 126 5.24 -4.28 -21.89
C MET A 126 4.53 -3.69 -23.12
N PHE A 127 5.33 -3.17 -24.06
CA PHE A 127 4.86 -2.57 -25.30
C PHE A 127 5.60 -3.19 -26.49
N SER A 128 4.84 -3.48 -27.55
CA SER A 128 5.38 -3.66 -28.89
C SER A 128 5.48 -2.29 -29.53
N LEU A 129 6.69 -1.87 -29.88
CA LEU A 129 6.97 -0.57 -30.46
C LEU A 129 6.93 -0.65 -31.99
N ASN A 130 6.44 0.42 -32.63
CA ASN A 130 6.59 0.67 -34.05
C ASN A 130 7.72 1.67 -34.30
N ARG A 131 8.28 1.65 -35.52
CA ARG A 131 9.26 2.65 -35.93
C ARG A 131 8.66 4.05 -35.90
N ASP A 132 9.35 4.95 -35.22
CA ASP A 132 8.96 6.34 -35.09
C ASP A 132 10.20 7.23 -35.15
N VAL A 133 10.33 7.94 -36.27
CA VAL A 133 11.40 8.92 -36.49
C VAL A 133 11.01 10.34 -36.15
N THR A 134 9.72 10.61 -35.88
CA THR A 134 9.20 11.94 -35.58
C THR A 134 8.94 12.15 -34.08
N GLY A 135 8.87 11.07 -33.31
CA GLY A 135 8.56 11.09 -31.88
C GLY A 135 7.10 11.50 -31.63
N GLU A 136 6.18 10.99 -32.45
CA GLU A 136 4.75 11.27 -32.40
C GLU A 136 3.94 10.10 -31.85
N LEU A 137 4.50 8.89 -31.86
CA LEU A 137 3.81 7.70 -31.40
C LEU A 137 3.91 7.57 -29.88
N GLU A 138 2.78 7.80 -29.23
CA GLU A 138 2.66 7.68 -27.79
C GLU A 138 2.21 6.27 -27.37
N TYR A 139 2.89 5.74 -26.36
CA TYR A 139 2.55 4.50 -25.68
C TYR A 139 1.93 4.81 -24.31
N PRO A 140 0.59 4.70 -24.16
CA PRO A 140 -0.09 5.03 -22.91
C PRO A 140 0.20 3.99 -21.83
N THR A 141 0.58 4.46 -20.65
CA THR A 141 0.78 3.59 -19.48
C THR A 141 -0.54 3.38 -18.76
N LYS A 142 -0.68 2.22 -18.10
CA LYS A 142 -1.81 1.94 -17.21
C LYS A 142 -1.65 2.82 -15.96
N ILE A 143 -2.34 3.95 -15.92
CA ILE A 143 -2.22 4.96 -14.84
C ILE A 143 -2.35 4.33 -13.44
N ALA A 144 -3.24 3.35 -13.27
CA ALA A 144 -3.41 2.64 -12.00
C ALA A 144 -2.16 1.86 -11.56
N ARG A 145 -1.34 1.37 -12.51
CA ARG A 145 -0.06 0.70 -12.23
C ARG A 145 1.06 1.71 -12.01
N PHE A 146 1.13 2.73 -12.86
CA PHE A 146 2.20 3.74 -12.83
C PHE A 146 1.83 5.04 -12.09
N SER A 147 1.04 4.92 -11.02
CA SER A 147 0.89 5.96 -10.00
C SER A 147 2.01 5.83 -8.96
N ASN A 148 2.50 6.93 -8.38
CA ASN A 148 3.53 6.90 -7.32
C ASN A 148 4.86 6.24 -7.74
N VAL A 149 5.38 6.61 -8.90
CA VAL A 149 6.68 6.15 -9.44
C VAL A 149 7.77 7.09 -8.95
N TYR A 150 8.66 6.64 -8.07
CA TYR A 150 9.86 7.39 -7.67
C TYR A 150 11.12 6.88 -8.39
N HIS A 151 11.06 5.68 -8.97
CA HIS A 151 12.10 5.12 -9.82
C HIS A 151 11.44 4.34 -10.96
N LEU A 152 11.86 4.60 -12.19
CA LEU A 152 11.39 3.88 -13.38
C LEU A 152 12.55 3.15 -14.03
N SER A 153 12.42 1.85 -14.25
CA SER A 153 13.37 1.13 -15.09
C SER A 153 12.73 0.82 -16.44
N ILE A 154 13.41 1.21 -17.51
CA ILE A 154 12.99 0.97 -18.90
C ILE A 154 13.97 0.00 -19.50
N HIS A 155 13.50 -1.19 -19.86
CA HIS A 155 14.27 -2.20 -20.55
C HIS A 155 13.83 -2.27 -22.01
N ILE A 156 14.75 -1.93 -22.91
CA ILE A 156 14.61 -2.17 -24.33
C ILE A 156 15.22 -3.53 -24.58
N SER A 157 14.38 -4.49 -24.94
CA SER A 157 14.77 -5.91 -24.99
C SER A 157 14.97 -6.43 -26.40
N LYS A 158 14.44 -5.71 -27.40
CA LYS A 158 14.56 -6.04 -28.82
C LYS A 158 14.51 -4.78 -29.68
N ASN A 159 15.14 -4.88 -30.85
CA ASN A 159 14.98 -3.95 -31.97
C ASN A 159 14.35 -4.67 -33.17
N PHE A 160 14.40 -4.08 -34.36
CA PHE A 160 13.84 -4.68 -35.58
C PHE A 160 14.80 -5.63 -36.32
N GLY A 161 15.88 -6.09 -35.68
CA GLY A 161 16.78 -7.10 -36.21
C GLY A 161 18.23 -6.63 -36.45
N ALA A 162 18.62 -5.48 -35.90
CA ALA A 162 20.02 -5.04 -35.91
C ALA A 162 20.79 -5.59 -34.70
N GLU A 163 22.12 -5.59 -34.78
CA GLU A 163 22.99 -6.01 -33.66
C GLU A 163 22.97 -5.01 -32.49
N THR A 164 22.67 -3.73 -32.76
CA THR A 164 22.62 -2.67 -31.75
C THR A 164 21.31 -1.90 -31.83
N THR A 165 20.92 -1.29 -30.71
CA THR A 165 19.75 -0.43 -30.60
C THR A 165 20.17 1.03 -30.52
N LYS A 166 19.52 1.90 -31.29
CA LYS A 166 19.77 3.35 -31.28
C LYS A 166 18.50 4.14 -30.94
N ILE A 167 18.59 5.00 -29.94
CA ILE A 167 17.49 5.84 -29.47
C ILE A 167 17.93 7.29 -29.48
N PHE A 168 17.12 8.14 -30.10
CA PHE A 168 17.35 9.58 -30.16
C PHE A 168 16.59 10.32 -29.07
N TYR A 169 15.40 9.87 -28.69
CA TYR A 169 14.58 10.57 -27.71
C TYR A 169 13.66 9.62 -26.94
N ILE A 170 13.57 9.86 -25.63
CA ILE A 170 12.56 9.25 -24.75
C ILE A 170 11.78 10.38 -24.07
N GLY A 171 10.49 10.46 -24.39
CA GLY A 171 9.56 11.38 -23.75
C GLY A 171 8.85 10.67 -22.60
N LEU A 172 8.71 11.35 -21.45
CA LEU A 172 7.87 10.89 -20.34
C LEU A 172 6.75 11.90 -20.06
N ARG A 173 5.49 11.46 -20.14
CA ARG A 173 4.28 12.28 -19.89
C ARG A 173 3.63 11.89 -18.59
N GLY A 174 3.25 12.86 -17.77
CA GLY A 174 2.57 12.58 -16.52
C GLY A 174 2.54 13.75 -15.56
N GLU A 175 2.23 13.45 -14.29
CA GLU A 175 2.20 14.42 -13.20
C GLU A 175 3.35 14.11 -12.24
N TRP A 176 3.95 15.14 -11.64
CA TRP A 176 4.97 15.02 -10.61
C TRP A 176 4.50 15.68 -9.32
N THR A 177 4.84 15.09 -8.19
CA THR A 177 4.60 15.63 -6.85
C THR A 177 5.87 15.55 -6.01
N GLU A 178 6.12 16.59 -5.21
CA GLU A 178 7.33 16.75 -4.41
C GLU A 178 7.49 15.63 -3.35
N PRO A 179 8.69 15.06 -3.17
CA PRO A 179 8.92 14.02 -2.18
C PRO A 179 8.92 14.64 -0.79
N HIS A 180 8.00 14.19 0.07
CA HIS A 180 8.01 14.58 1.47
C HIS A 180 9.12 13.79 2.20
N ARG A 181 10.36 14.28 2.20
CA ARG A 181 11.46 13.69 2.99
C ARG A 181 11.35 14.09 4.46
N HIS A 182 11.07 13.14 5.34
CA HIS A 182 11.65 13.17 6.69
C HIS A 182 12.97 12.38 6.64
N GLU A 183 14.06 12.99 7.09
CA GLU A 183 15.37 12.36 7.18
C GLU A 183 15.30 11.05 7.99
N VAL A 184 15.72 9.95 7.38
CA VAL A 184 15.79 8.64 8.01
C VAL A 184 17.12 8.55 8.76
N THR A 185 17.08 8.67 10.09
CA THR A 185 18.20 8.31 10.95
C THR A 185 18.40 6.79 10.88
N ILE A 186 19.46 6.34 10.20
CA ILE A 186 19.87 4.93 10.21
C ILE A 186 20.49 4.65 11.59
N CYS A 187 19.70 4.06 12.49
CA CYS A 187 20.23 3.47 13.71
C CYS A 187 20.75 2.06 13.38
N ASN A 188 22.06 1.90 13.24
CA ASN A 188 22.66 0.57 13.30
C ASN A 188 22.46 0.02 14.72
N TYR A 189 21.67 -1.05 14.85
CA TYR A 189 21.55 -1.82 16.07
C TYR A 189 22.67 -2.85 16.11
N GLU A 190 23.63 -2.70 17.03
CA GLU A 190 24.53 -3.79 17.41
C GLU A 190 23.80 -4.71 18.39
N ALA A 191 23.55 -5.95 17.97
CA ALA A 191 22.94 -6.97 18.82
C ALA A 191 23.99 -7.47 19.83
N ALA A 192 23.98 -6.86 21.01
CA ALA A 192 24.81 -7.10 22.20
C ALA A 192 26.01 -6.16 22.35
N ALA A 193 26.10 -5.54 23.54
CA ALA A 193 27.24 -4.73 23.95
C ALA A 193 28.50 -5.61 24.00
N ASN A 194 29.53 -5.25 23.23
CA ASN A 194 30.84 -5.86 23.32
C ASN A 194 31.68 -5.12 24.39
N PRO A 195 32.05 -5.74 25.52
CA PRO A 195 32.83 -5.08 26.57
C PRO A 195 34.25 -4.67 26.14
N ALA A 196 34.70 -5.08 24.94
CA ALA A 196 36.00 -4.72 24.38
C ALA A 196 36.05 -3.32 23.72
N ASP A 197 34.89 -2.70 23.43
CA ASP A 197 34.84 -1.38 22.78
C ASP A 197 34.93 -0.19 23.77
N HIS A 198 35.08 -0.48 25.06
CA HIS A 198 35.40 0.51 26.08
C HIS A 198 36.91 0.56 26.35
N LYS A 199 37.68 1.17 25.44
CA LYS A 199 39.03 1.64 25.80
C LYS A 199 38.89 2.92 26.61
N ILE A 200 39.20 2.82 27.91
CA ILE A 200 39.32 3.96 28.81
C ILE A 200 40.66 4.63 28.50
N ASP A 201 40.65 5.65 27.64
CA ASP A 201 41.74 6.60 27.61
C ASP A 201 41.57 7.65 28.72
N GLN A 202 42.72 8.02 29.27
CA GLN A 202 42.96 8.61 30.57
C GLN A 202 42.28 9.98 30.76
N PHE A 203 41.82 10.20 32.00
CA PHE A 203 41.33 11.48 32.51
C PHE A 203 42.39 12.59 32.43
N THR A 204 42.01 13.75 31.90
CA THR A 204 42.51 15.06 32.37
C THR A 204 41.32 15.87 32.90
N PRO A 205 41.43 16.48 34.09
CA PRO A 205 40.30 17.09 34.77
C PRO A 205 40.09 18.53 34.30
N GLU A 206 38.87 18.89 33.87
CA GLU A 206 38.26 20.16 34.26
C GLU A 206 36.74 20.21 33.95
N THR A 207 36.01 20.61 34.99
CA THR A 207 34.60 21.09 35.02
C THR A 207 33.48 20.06 35.17
N ILE A 208 33.17 19.83 36.45
CA ILE A 208 31.98 19.21 37.02
C ILE A 208 30.76 20.11 36.78
N HIS A 209 29.62 19.54 36.35
CA HIS A 209 28.33 19.90 36.94
C HIS A 209 27.43 18.67 37.11
N LEU A 210 27.02 18.48 38.37
CA LEU A 210 26.31 17.36 38.96
C LEU A 210 25.05 16.88 38.22
N VAL A 211 24.97 15.57 37.96
CA VAL A 211 23.70 14.83 38.01
C VAL A 211 23.55 14.33 39.45
N VAL A 212 22.49 14.78 40.13
CA VAL A 212 22.08 14.27 41.44
C VAL A 212 21.57 12.85 41.26
N LEU A 213 22.32 11.89 41.81
CA LEU A 213 21.84 10.57 42.15
C LEU A 213 20.73 10.69 43.20
N GLN A 214 19.55 10.15 42.91
CA GLN A 214 18.61 9.72 43.95
C GLN A 214 18.35 8.23 43.77
N THR A 215 19.01 7.47 44.65
CA THR A 215 18.81 6.05 44.96
C THR A 215 17.48 5.85 45.69
N VAL A 216 17.11 4.55 45.87
CA VAL A 216 16.12 3.97 46.81
C VAL A 216 14.77 3.60 46.14
N HIS A 217 14.23 2.37 46.13
CA HIS A 217 14.48 1.16 46.91
C HIS A 217 14.06 -0.13 46.16
N GLN A 218 14.77 -1.22 46.45
CA GLN A 218 14.34 -2.60 46.26
C GLN A 218 13.15 -2.95 47.17
N SER A 219 12.20 -3.73 46.67
CA SER A 219 11.40 -4.65 47.48
C SER A 219 11.30 -6.00 46.78
N THR A 220 12.00 -6.96 47.38
CA THR A 220 11.92 -8.40 47.18
C THR A 220 10.53 -8.94 47.54
N ALA A 221 9.98 -9.81 46.69
CA ALA A 221 8.99 -10.80 47.11
C ALA A 221 9.40 -12.18 46.58
N CYS A 222 9.81 -13.02 47.52
CA CYS A 222 10.18 -14.41 47.40
C CYS A 222 8.91 -15.28 47.44
N PHE A 223 8.75 -16.28 46.58
CA PHE A 223 8.00 -17.51 46.92
C PHE A 223 8.47 -18.72 46.08
N SER A 224 9.31 -19.52 46.74
CA SER A 224 9.24 -20.98 46.89
C SER A 224 9.21 -21.88 45.65
N MET A 225 10.38 -22.43 45.35
CA MET A 225 10.62 -23.57 44.47
C MET A 225 10.36 -24.88 45.25
N ASN A 226 9.38 -25.68 44.84
CA ASN A 226 9.21 -27.05 45.34
C ASN A 226 9.61 -28.05 44.25
N ILE A 227 10.67 -28.80 44.55
CA ILE A 227 11.20 -29.92 43.78
C ILE A 227 10.31 -31.14 44.03
N ILE A 228 9.77 -31.76 42.98
CA ILE A 228 9.22 -33.12 43.05
C ILE A 228 9.90 -34.02 42.00
N ARG A 229 10.55 -35.07 42.50
CA ARG A 229 11.25 -36.15 41.80
C ARG A 229 10.29 -37.02 40.99
N TRP A 230 10.72 -37.40 39.78
CA TRP A 230 10.13 -38.46 38.96
C TRP A 230 10.68 -39.85 39.33
N LYS A 231 9.80 -40.87 39.39
CA LYS A 231 10.15 -42.31 39.38
C LYS A 231 9.35 -43.01 38.27
N PRO A 232 9.93 -43.94 37.48
CA PRO A 232 9.20 -44.66 36.42
C PRO A 232 8.79 -46.08 36.86
N GLY A 233 7.59 -46.54 36.44
CA GLY A 233 7.26 -47.98 36.48
C GLY A 233 5.78 -48.39 36.34
N ARG A 234 5.50 -49.14 35.25
CA ARG A 234 4.51 -50.23 35.03
C ARG A 234 3.02 -49.97 34.66
N LYS A 235 2.75 -50.34 33.38
CA LYS A 235 1.75 -51.28 32.77
C LYS A 235 0.23 -51.23 33.10
N ARG A 236 -0.52 -51.04 31.99
CA ARG A 236 -1.89 -51.40 31.55
C ARG A 236 -2.84 -52.17 32.48
N GLN A 237 -4.11 -51.72 32.49
CA GLN A 237 -5.31 -52.55 32.28
C GLN A 237 -6.41 -51.71 31.60
N GLU A 238 -7.16 -52.33 30.68
CA GLU A 238 -8.36 -51.81 30.00
C GLU A 238 -9.61 -52.10 30.83
N GLU A 239 -10.58 -51.17 30.88
CA GLU A 239 -12.03 -51.47 30.89
C GLU A 239 -12.89 -50.19 30.72
N GLY A 240 -13.80 -50.26 29.73
CA GLY A 240 -15.15 -49.65 29.60
C GLY A 240 -15.53 -48.25 30.11
N GLY A 241 -16.09 -47.43 29.19
CA GLY A 241 -17.39 -46.77 29.42
C GLY A 241 -17.46 -45.23 29.49
N VAL A 242 -17.87 -44.61 28.37
CA VAL A 242 -18.75 -43.42 28.18
C VAL A 242 -18.49 -42.13 29.00
N SER A 243 -18.18 -41.04 28.29
CA SER A 243 -18.94 -39.74 28.30
C SER A 243 -18.06 -38.53 27.97
N CYS A 244 -18.67 -37.56 27.29
CA CYS A 244 -18.18 -36.28 26.77
C CYS A 244 -17.21 -35.49 27.66
N GLY A 245 -16.21 -34.86 27.04
CA GLY A 245 -15.44 -33.78 27.67
C GLY A 245 -14.24 -33.32 26.84
N ASN A 246 -14.33 -32.10 26.31
CA ASN A 246 -13.25 -31.16 25.99
C ASN A 246 -11.83 -31.73 25.79
N LEU A 247 -11.40 -31.84 24.53
CA LEU A 247 -9.98 -31.76 24.21
C LEU A 247 -9.59 -30.28 24.03
N TYR A 248 -9.28 -29.63 25.16
CA TYR A 248 -8.29 -28.55 25.15
C TYR A 248 -6.92 -29.21 24.99
N TRP A 249 -6.40 -29.22 23.76
CA TRP A 249 -4.99 -29.49 23.54
C TRP A 249 -4.19 -28.33 24.12
N CYS A 250 -3.58 -28.57 25.29
CA CYS A 250 -2.51 -27.76 25.81
C CYS A 250 -1.29 -27.95 24.92
N MET A 251 -1.11 -27.07 23.92
CA MET A 251 0.15 -26.92 23.21
C MET A 251 0.92 -25.78 23.88
N CYS A 252 1.83 -26.15 24.78
CA CYS A 252 2.93 -25.28 25.16
C CYS A 252 3.84 -25.08 23.93
N GLY A 253 4.18 -23.82 23.65
CA GLY A 253 5.33 -23.47 22.81
C GLY A 253 5.16 -23.71 21.31
N ASN A 254 4.37 -22.86 20.66
CA ASN A 254 4.67 -22.45 19.29
C ASN A 254 4.37 -20.95 19.22
N ASN A 255 5.35 -20.16 18.79
CA ASN A 255 5.10 -18.82 18.27
C ASN A 255 4.11 -18.99 17.12
N MET A 256 2.82 -18.78 17.39
CA MET A 256 1.78 -18.79 16.37
C MET A 256 2.09 -17.64 15.41
N SER A 257 2.73 -17.95 14.29
CA SER A 257 2.91 -17.01 13.20
C SER A 257 1.52 -16.61 12.71
N VAL A 258 1.11 -15.37 12.96
CA VAL A 258 -0.12 -14.82 12.37
C VAL A 258 0.21 -14.50 10.90
N PRO A 259 -0.38 -15.20 9.91
CA PRO A 259 0.08 -15.06 8.52
C PRO A 259 -0.01 -13.63 7.99
N LEU A 260 -1.02 -12.87 8.42
CA LEU A 260 -1.17 -11.47 8.04
C LEU A 260 -0.05 -10.56 8.57
N LEU A 261 0.66 -10.96 9.63
CA LEU A 261 1.77 -10.19 10.20
C LEU A 261 3.13 -10.54 9.60
N ALA A 262 3.28 -11.68 8.95
CA ALA A 262 4.57 -12.15 8.43
C ALA A 262 5.20 -11.13 7.47
N ASP A 263 4.38 -10.57 6.59
CA ASP A 263 4.80 -9.59 5.59
C ASP A 263 4.19 -8.19 5.84
N ALA A 264 3.57 -7.94 7.00
CA ALA A 264 2.92 -6.67 7.26
C ALA A 264 3.93 -5.51 7.32
N VAL A 265 3.59 -4.40 6.67
CA VAL A 265 4.36 -3.16 6.84
C VAL A 265 4.02 -2.59 8.21
N THR A 266 5.01 -2.50 9.09
CA THR A 266 4.85 -1.95 10.43
C THR A 266 5.61 -0.64 10.57
N ILE A 267 4.92 0.41 10.99
CA ILE A 267 5.52 1.68 11.39
C ILE A 267 5.62 1.67 12.91
N SER A 268 6.83 1.52 13.41
CA SER A 268 7.07 1.57 14.84
C SER A 268 6.97 3.00 15.38
N GLY A 269 6.53 3.08 16.64
CA GLY A 269 6.60 4.30 17.43
C GLY A 269 8.05 4.75 17.66
N ALA A 270 8.24 6.05 17.86
CA ALA A 270 9.52 6.59 18.35
C ALA A 270 9.74 6.34 19.85
N GLU A 271 8.67 6.01 20.57
CA GLU A 271 8.63 5.68 21.98
C GLU A 271 8.12 4.25 22.19
N ARG A 272 8.09 3.79 23.44
CA ARG A 272 7.46 2.53 23.80
C ARG A 272 6.01 2.52 23.29
N GLU A 273 5.69 1.53 22.48
CA GLU A 273 4.37 1.35 21.90
C GLU A 273 3.36 0.94 22.98
N THR A 274 2.32 1.76 23.17
CA THR A 274 1.25 1.55 24.16
C THR A 274 -0.12 1.41 23.50
N ALA A 275 -0.18 1.52 22.18
CA ALA A 275 -1.37 1.45 21.36
C ALA A 275 -1.02 1.00 19.94
N ALA A 276 -2.02 0.48 19.23
CA ALA A 276 -1.87 0.06 17.85
C ALA A 276 -3.00 0.57 16.96
N VAL A 277 -2.68 0.85 15.70
CA VAL A 277 -3.64 1.05 14.61
C VAL A 277 -3.38 -0.03 13.59
N ILE A 278 -4.37 -0.89 13.33
CA ILE A 278 -4.28 -1.90 12.27
C ILE A 278 -5.08 -1.36 11.08
N PHE A 279 -4.40 -1.05 9.97
CA PHE A 279 -5.00 -0.38 8.83
C PHE A 279 -4.99 -1.24 7.56
N LEU A 280 -6.17 -1.49 6.98
CA LEU A 280 -6.36 -2.35 5.82
C LEU A 280 -6.51 -1.56 4.52
N HIS A 281 -5.67 -1.87 3.54
CA HIS A 281 -5.71 -1.24 2.21
C HIS A 281 -6.91 -1.69 1.37
N GLY A 282 -7.18 -0.97 0.27
CA GLY A 282 -8.25 -1.30 -0.69
C GLY A 282 -7.85 -2.40 -1.68
N LEU A 283 -8.82 -2.80 -2.52
CA LEU A 283 -8.62 -3.81 -3.58
C LEU A 283 -7.44 -3.45 -4.49
N GLY A 284 -6.54 -4.41 -4.74
CA GLY A 284 -5.42 -4.26 -5.67
C GLY A 284 -4.23 -3.46 -5.14
N ASP A 285 -4.32 -2.87 -3.95
CA ASP A 285 -3.26 -2.10 -3.30
C ASP A 285 -2.38 -2.99 -2.40
N THR A 286 -1.45 -2.38 -1.66
CA THR A 286 -0.62 -3.01 -0.64
C THR A 286 -0.57 -2.16 0.64
N GLY A 287 -0.12 -2.75 1.75
CA GLY A 287 0.11 -2.05 3.00
C GLY A 287 1.14 -0.91 2.92
N HIS A 288 2.05 -0.91 1.94
CA HIS A 288 3.06 0.14 1.80
C HIS A 288 2.45 1.51 1.55
N SER A 289 1.47 1.60 0.64
CA SER A 289 0.80 2.86 0.27
C SER A 289 0.17 3.54 1.48
N TRP A 290 -0.49 2.76 2.33
CA TRP A 290 -1.14 3.27 3.54
C TRP A 290 -0.17 3.48 4.69
N ALA A 291 0.91 2.69 4.77
CA ALA A 291 1.96 2.95 5.74
C ALA A 291 2.61 4.33 5.48
N GLU A 292 2.89 4.67 4.23
CA GLU A 292 3.41 5.99 3.86
C GLU A 292 2.44 7.11 4.30
N ALA A 293 1.15 6.98 3.96
CA ALA A 293 0.14 7.96 4.35
C ALA A 293 0.01 8.11 5.87
N LEU A 294 -0.03 7.00 6.62
CA LEU A 294 -0.16 7.00 8.08
C LEU A 294 1.09 7.50 8.79
N SER A 295 2.27 7.35 8.19
CA SER A 295 3.53 7.88 8.73
C SER A 295 3.47 9.41 8.92
N SER A 296 2.78 10.11 8.01
CA SER A 296 2.62 11.58 8.08
C SER A 296 1.81 12.06 9.29
N ILE A 297 0.98 11.18 9.86
CA ILE A 297 0.12 11.46 11.02
C ILE A 297 0.47 10.61 12.25
N ARG A 298 1.65 9.97 12.24
CA ARG A 298 2.04 9.03 13.28
C ARG A 298 2.15 9.71 14.65
N LEU A 299 1.69 9.00 15.67
CA LEU A 299 1.93 9.36 17.07
C LEU A 299 3.09 8.54 17.62
N PRO A 300 3.97 9.11 18.47
CA PRO A 300 5.24 8.48 18.83
C PRO A 300 5.08 7.19 19.66
N TYR A 301 3.96 6.99 20.35
CA TYR A 301 3.67 5.84 21.20
C TYR A 301 2.63 4.87 20.60
N VAL A 302 2.31 5.05 19.31
CA VAL A 302 1.34 4.23 18.56
C VAL A 302 2.05 3.47 17.45
N LYS A 303 1.88 2.15 17.43
CA LYS A 303 2.32 1.25 16.35
C LYS A 303 1.28 1.26 15.23
N TYR A 304 1.69 1.37 13.97
CA TYR A 304 0.77 1.24 12.84
C TYR A 304 1.11 -0.03 12.05
N ILE A 305 0.12 -0.89 11.84
CA ILE A 305 0.27 -2.21 11.20
C ILE A 305 -0.58 -2.21 9.94
N CYS A 306 0.08 -2.29 8.78
CA CYS A 306 -0.54 -2.29 7.47
C CYS A 306 -0.31 -3.66 6.80
N PRO A 307 -1.14 -4.69 7.09
CA PRO A 307 -0.98 -6.01 6.51
C PRO A 307 -1.25 -6.02 5.00
N HIS A 308 -0.69 -7.01 4.32
CA HIS A 308 -0.96 -7.27 2.90
C HIS A 308 -2.14 -8.24 2.74
N ALA A 309 -3.11 -7.87 1.90
CA ALA A 309 -4.17 -8.79 1.51
C ALA A 309 -3.58 -9.97 0.70
N PRO A 310 -4.09 -11.20 0.90
CA PRO A 310 -3.69 -12.32 0.06
C PRO A 310 -4.08 -12.08 -1.40
N ARG A 311 -3.34 -12.70 -2.32
CA ARG A 311 -3.67 -12.67 -3.75
C ARG A 311 -4.73 -13.74 -4.05
N ILE A 312 -5.93 -13.32 -4.41
CA ILE A 312 -7.07 -14.21 -4.72
C ILE A 312 -7.74 -13.79 -6.03
N PRO A 313 -8.48 -14.69 -6.70
CA PRO A 313 -9.29 -14.33 -7.86
C PRO A 313 -10.42 -13.38 -7.44
N VAL A 314 -10.66 -12.33 -8.21
CA VAL A 314 -11.73 -11.34 -7.94
C VAL A 314 -12.78 -11.38 -9.04
N THR A 315 -14.01 -11.79 -8.70
CA THR A 315 -15.12 -11.98 -9.64
C THR A 315 -15.46 -10.72 -10.42
N LEU A 316 -15.51 -9.56 -9.76
CA LEU A 316 -15.73 -8.25 -10.37
C LEU A 316 -14.73 -7.93 -11.48
N ASN A 317 -13.49 -8.42 -11.33
CA ASN A 317 -12.39 -8.21 -12.26
C ASN A 317 -12.12 -9.45 -13.11
N MET A 318 -13.18 -10.12 -13.57
CA MET A 318 -13.11 -11.29 -14.47
C MET A 318 -12.25 -12.43 -13.89
N LYS A 319 -12.27 -12.61 -12.56
CA LYS A 319 -11.46 -13.59 -11.80
C LYS A 319 -9.94 -13.39 -11.92
N MET A 320 -9.48 -12.20 -12.29
CA MET A 320 -8.05 -11.88 -12.22
C MET A 320 -7.54 -12.00 -10.77
N VAL A 321 -6.33 -12.54 -10.62
CA VAL A 321 -5.69 -12.73 -9.31
C VAL A 321 -4.98 -11.44 -8.89
N MET A 322 -5.44 -10.86 -7.79
CA MET A 322 -4.89 -9.61 -7.23
C MET A 322 -5.04 -9.57 -5.71
N PRO A 323 -4.32 -8.67 -5.00
CA PRO A 323 -4.51 -8.47 -3.56
C PRO A 323 -5.97 -8.12 -3.25
N SER A 324 -6.66 -8.97 -2.49
CA SER A 324 -8.05 -8.77 -2.09
C SER A 324 -8.34 -9.49 -0.78
N TRP A 325 -9.07 -8.86 0.12
CA TRP A 325 -9.38 -9.42 1.44
C TRP A 325 -10.43 -10.54 1.37
N PHE A 326 -11.38 -10.40 0.46
CA PHE A 326 -12.47 -11.34 0.16
C PHE A 326 -12.90 -11.16 -1.30
N ASP A 327 -13.69 -12.08 -1.86
CA ASP A 327 -14.14 -11.92 -3.25
C ASP A 327 -15.17 -10.77 -3.37
N LEU A 328 -15.04 -9.99 -4.43
CA LEU A 328 -15.92 -8.86 -4.72
C LEU A 328 -16.66 -9.18 -6.02
N MET A 329 -17.99 -9.20 -5.98
CA MET A 329 -18.83 -9.59 -7.13
C MET A 329 -19.55 -8.42 -7.78
N GLY A 330 -19.66 -7.30 -7.06
CA GLY A 330 -20.33 -6.08 -7.52
C GLY A 330 -20.07 -4.93 -6.58
N LEU A 331 -20.36 -3.71 -7.05
CA LEU A 331 -20.25 -2.47 -6.26
C LEU A 331 -21.63 -1.85 -5.98
N SER A 332 -22.73 -2.53 -6.28
CA SER A 332 -24.08 -2.05 -5.97
C SER A 332 -24.57 -2.56 -4.60
N PRO A 333 -25.53 -1.91 -3.94
CA PRO A 333 -26.01 -2.30 -2.61
C PRO A 333 -26.69 -3.68 -2.56
N ASP A 334 -27.18 -4.14 -3.72
CA ASP A 334 -27.85 -5.43 -3.89
C ASP A 334 -26.96 -6.47 -4.56
N ALA A 335 -25.69 -6.15 -4.81
CA ALA A 335 -24.73 -7.14 -5.29
C ALA A 335 -24.59 -8.28 -4.27
N PRO A 336 -24.45 -9.53 -4.73
CA PRO A 336 -24.04 -10.63 -3.87
C PRO A 336 -22.69 -10.34 -3.22
N GLU A 337 -22.54 -10.71 -1.94
CA GLU A 337 -21.31 -10.55 -1.17
C GLU A 337 -20.73 -11.92 -0.80
N ASP A 338 -19.39 -12.02 -0.74
CA ASP A 338 -18.68 -13.22 -0.33
C ASP A 338 -18.73 -13.40 1.19
N GLU A 339 -19.88 -13.84 1.71
CA GLU A 339 -20.07 -14.01 3.15
C GLU A 339 -19.00 -14.90 3.80
N THR A 340 -18.59 -15.97 3.11
CA THR A 340 -17.58 -16.91 3.64
C THR A 340 -16.20 -16.26 3.68
N GLY A 341 -15.79 -15.56 2.63
CA GLY A 341 -14.52 -14.85 2.59
C GLY A 341 -14.46 -13.68 3.57
N ILE A 342 -15.53 -12.90 3.70
CA ILE A 342 -15.64 -11.80 4.67
C ILE A 342 -15.45 -12.32 6.10
N LYS A 343 -16.18 -13.38 6.48
CA LYS A 343 -16.05 -14.00 7.81
C LYS A 343 -14.65 -14.55 8.04
N LYS A 344 -14.07 -15.25 7.06
CA LYS A 344 -12.70 -15.78 7.15
C LYS A 344 -11.67 -14.67 7.32
N ALA A 345 -11.78 -13.59 6.55
CA ALA A 345 -10.88 -12.45 6.63
C ALA A 345 -11.02 -11.73 7.99
N ALA A 346 -12.24 -11.64 8.54
CA ALA A 346 -12.48 -11.07 9.85
C ALA A 346 -11.85 -11.91 10.97
N GLU A 347 -11.92 -13.24 10.90
CA GLU A 347 -11.23 -14.11 11.86
C GLU A 347 -9.70 -13.97 11.78
N ASN A 348 -9.14 -13.84 10.57
CA ASN A 348 -7.71 -13.56 10.41
C ASN A 348 -7.32 -12.24 11.06
N LEU A 349 -8.15 -11.19 10.92
CA LEU A 349 -7.90 -9.90 11.55
C LEU A 349 -8.06 -9.95 13.08
N LYS A 350 -9.03 -10.72 13.59
CA LYS A 350 -9.15 -10.98 15.03
C LYS A 350 -7.91 -11.66 15.60
N ALA A 351 -7.28 -12.57 14.86
CA ALA A 351 -6.01 -13.18 15.26
C ALA A 351 -4.86 -12.16 15.36
N VAL A 352 -4.83 -11.14 14.49
CA VAL A 352 -3.88 -10.01 14.60
C VAL A 352 -4.14 -9.21 15.88
N ILE A 353 -5.40 -8.90 16.18
CA ILE A 353 -5.79 -8.20 17.41
C ILE A 353 -5.35 -9.00 18.64
N GLU A 354 -5.63 -10.30 18.69
CA GLU A 354 -5.21 -11.17 19.79
C GLU A 354 -3.68 -11.22 19.96
N HIS A 355 -2.94 -11.18 18.85
CA HIS A 355 -1.48 -11.15 18.89
C HIS A 355 -0.95 -9.88 19.54
N GLU A 356 -1.48 -8.70 19.17
CA GLU A 356 -1.09 -7.43 19.80
C GLU A 356 -1.49 -7.39 21.28
N ILE A 357 -2.65 -7.95 21.64
CA ILE A 357 -3.07 -8.12 23.04
C ILE A 357 -2.08 -8.98 23.82
N LYS A 358 -1.67 -10.12 23.27
CA LYS A 358 -0.68 -11.01 23.89
C LYS A 358 0.69 -10.34 24.04
N ASN A 359 1.04 -9.43 23.13
CA ASN A 359 2.28 -8.65 23.18
C ASN A 359 2.19 -7.38 24.05
N GLY A 360 1.08 -7.19 24.77
CA GLY A 360 0.97 -6.17 25.81
C GLY A 360 0.23 -4.88 25.42
N ILE A 361 -0.35 -4.80 24.22
CA ILE A 361 -1.22 -3.69 23.82
C ILE A 361 -2.68 -4.09 24.09
N PRO A 362 -3.36 -3.55 25.12
CA PRO A 362 -4.72 -3.97 25.45
C PRO A 362 -5.71 -3.60 24.34
N ALA A 363 -6.80 -4.37 24.19
CA ALA A 363 -7.76 -4.21 23.10
C ALA A 363 -8.34 -2.79 22.98
N ASN A 364 -8.60 -2.14 24.11
CA ASN A 364 -9.11 -0.77 24.20
C ASN A 364 -8.06 0.30 23.82
N ARG A 365 -6.86 -0.12 23.40
CA ARG A 365 -5.79 0.69 22.81
C ARG A 365 -5.51 0.30 21.35
N ILE A 366 -6.40 -0.48 20.74
CA ILE A 366 -6.31 -0.90 19.34
C ILE A 366 -7.43 -0.24 18.53
N ILE A 367 -7.06 0.50 17.50
CA ILE A 367 -7.99 1.02 16.47
C ILE A 367 -7.90 0.12 15.24
N LEU A 368 -9.04 -0.27 14.68
CA LEU A 368 -9.10 -0.84 13.34
C LEU A 368 -9.41 0.25 12.33
N GLY A 369 -8.72 0.27 11.20
CA GLY A 369 -8.99 1.20 10.13
C GLY A 369 -8.83 0.58 8.75
N GLY A 370 -9.38 1.23 7.74
CA GLY A 370 -9.11 0.83 6.37
C GLY A 370 -9.76 1.71 5.33
N PHE A 371 -9.34 1.47 4.09
CA PHE A 371 -9.86 2.15 2.91
C PHE A 371 -10.62 1.19 1.99
N SER A 372 -11.75 1.64 1.44
CA SER A 372 -12.54 0.86 0.48
C SER A 372 -12.85 -0.55 1.02
N GLN A 373 -12.47 -1.62 0.32
CA GLN A 373 -12.65 -2.99 0.80
C GLN A 373 -12.04 -3.26 2.19
N GLY A 374 -10.87 -2.67 2.50
CA GLY A 374 -10.23 -2.80 3.81
C GLY A 374 -11.00 -2.06 4.92
N GLY A 375 -11.62 -0.93 4.59
CA GLY A 375 -12.52 -0.20 5.50
C GLY A 375 -13.79 -1.01 5.80
N ALA A 376 -14.34 -1.66 4.77
CA ALA A 376 -15.48 -2.57 4.89
C ALA A 376 -15.17 -3.75 5.82
N LEU A 377 -14.00 -4.39 5.64
CA LEU A 377 -13.56 -5.48 6.53
C LEU A 377 -13.33 -5.00 7.96
N SER A 378 -12.78 -3.80 8.15
CA SER A 378 -12.53 -3.22 9.47
C SER A 378 -13.82 -2.97 10.25
N LEU A 379 -14.85 -2.42 9.58
CA LEU A 379 -16.18 -2.25 10.15
C LEU A 379 -16.77 -3.59 10.59
N TYR A 380 -16.82 -4.57 9.69
CA TYR A 380 -17.39 -5.89 10.00
C TYR A 380 -16.65 -6.58 11.15
N THR A 381 -15.32 -6.53 11.14
CA THR A 381 -14.49 -7.18 12.15
C THR A 381 -14.72 -6.54 13.52
N ALA A 382 -14.62 -5.22 13.64
CA ALA A 382 -14.83 -4.54 14.91
C ALA A 382 -16.25 -4.76 15.46
N LEU A 383 -17.27 -4.67 14.62
CA LEU A 383 -18.66 -4.85 15.02
C LEU A 383 -19.01 -6.31 15.39
N THR A 384 -18.15 -7.28 15.06
CA THR A 384 -18.31 -8.69 15.43
C THR A 384 -17.18 -9.19 16.36
N CYS A 385 -16.32 -8.29 16.84
CA CYS A 385 -15.19 -8.61 17.70
C CYS A 385 -15.65 -8.80 19.17
N PRO A 386 -15.24 -9.88 19.86
CA PRO A 386 -15.56 -10.07 21.27
C PRO A 386 -14.73 -9.16 22.19
N HIS A 387 -13.68 -8.51 21.69
CA HIS A 387 -12.87 -7.57 22.45
C HIS A 387 -13.38 -6.13 22.26
N GLN A 388 -13.34 -5.35 23.33
CA GLN A 388 -13.66 -3.93 23.27
C GLN A 388 -12.48 -3.16 22.69
N LEU A 389 -12.62 -2.69 21.45
CA LEU A 389 -11.64 -1.92 20.70
C LEU A 389 -11.74 -0.42 21.01
N ALA A 390 -10.69 0.33 20.69
CA ALA A 390 -10.62 1.77 20.95
C ALA A 390 -11.51 2.59 20.00
N GLY A 391 -11.59 2.19 18.72
CA GLY A 391 -12.30 2.93 17.69
C GLY A 391 -12.18 2.30 16.30
N ILE A 392 -12.93 2.85 15.34
CA ILE A 392 -12.88 2.47 13.93
C ILE A 392 -12.63 3.69 13.05
N VAL A 393 -11.74 3.57 12.06
CA VAL A 393 -11.53 4.55 10.98
C VAL A 393 -11.94 3.91 9.64
N ALA A 394 -13.05 4.36 9.06
CA ALA A 394 -13.64 3.77 7.86
C ALA A 394 -13.62 4.77 6.69
N LEU A 395 -12.67 4.62 5.76
CA LEU A 395 -12.46 5.56 4.65
C LEU A 395 -13.07 5.02 3.34
N SER A 396 -13.96 5.80 2.72
CA SER A 396 -14.56 5.56 1.40
C SER A 396 -15.04 4.11 1.18
N CYS A 397 -15.79 3.59 2.15
CA CYS A 397 -16.19 2.18 2.21
C CYS A 397 -17.69 1.98 2.50
N TRP A 398 -18.08 0.72 2.70
CA TRP A 398 -19.44 0.31 3.07
C TRP A 398 -19.42 -0.69 4.22
N LEU A 399 -20.56 -0.93 4.88
CA LEU A 399 -20.72 -2.05 5.81
C LEU A 399 -21.09 -3.33 5.04
N PRO A 400 -20.22 -4.35 4.98
CA PRO A 400 -20.56 -5.58 4.29
C PRO A 400 -21.53 -6.41 5.12
N LEU A 401 -22.34 -7.22 4.44
CA LEU A 401 -23.40 -8.04 5.04
C LEU A 401 -24.37 -7.22 5.90
N HIS A 402 -24.60 -5.95 5.54
CA HIS A 402 -25.39 -4.99 6.32
C HIS A 402 -26.78 -5.51 6.70
N LYS A 403 -27.38 -6.39 5.87
CA LYS A 403 -28.69 -7.02 6.12
C LYS A 403 -28.69 -7.95 7.34
N THR A 404 -27.53 -8.46 7.76
CA THR A 404 -27.37 -9.33 8.95
C THR A 404 -27.28 -8.56 10.27
N PHE A 405 -27.16 -7.24 10.22
CA PHE A 405 -27.10 -6.37 11.39
C PHE A 405 -28.51 -5.86 11.78
N PRO A 406 -28.81 -5.70 13.08
CA PRO A 406 -27.87 -5.71 14.21
C PRO A 406 -27.51 -7.08 14.79
N GLN A 407 -28.16 -8.17 14.36
CA GLN A 407 -28.01 -9.50 14.99
C GLN A 407 -26.58 -10.03 14.94
N ALA A 408 -25.84 -9.76 13.86
CA ALA A 408 -24.42 -10.11 13.74
C ALA A 408 -23.54 -9.47 14.84
N ALA A 409 -23.94 -8.33 15.41
CA ALA A 409 -23.20 -7.63 16.46
C ALA A 409 -23.57 -8.09 17.89
N ASN A 410 -24.47 -9.07 18.06
CA ASN A 410 -24.98 -9.46 19.39
C ASN A 410 -23.88 -9.89 20.37
N ASN A 411 -22.82 -10.54 19.87
CA ASN A 411 -21.69 -11.01 20.68
C ASN A 411 -20.55 -9.99 20.78
N SER A 412 -20.73 -8.79 20.23
CA SER A 412 -19.70 -7.75 20.21
C SER A 412 -19.75 -6.90 21.48
N MET A 413 -18.56 -6.56 21.99
CA MET A 413 -18.39 -5.64 23.11
C MET A 413 -18.33 -4.17 22.66
N ASN A 414 -18.45 -3.91 21.35
CA ASN A 414 -18.21 -2.60 20.73
C ASN A 414 -19.48 -1.75 20.54
N LYS A 415 -20.46 -1.85 21.45
CA LYS A 415 -21.71 -1.05 21.35
C LYS A 415 -21.49 0.46 21.46
N ASP A 416 -20.46 0.88 22.18
CA ASP A 416 -20.08 2.30 22.36
C ASP A 416 -18.83 2.71 21.58
N ILE A 417 -18.42 1.90 20.60
CA ILE A 417 -17.19 2.14 19.86
C ILE A 417 -17.29 3.47 19.07
N PRO A 418 -16.32 4.39 19.24
CA PRO A 418 -16.17 5.54 18.36
C PRO A 418 -15.90 5.12 16.92
N ILE A 419 -16.61 5.73 15.96
CA ILE A 419 -16.40 5.50 14.53
C ILE A 419 -16.19 6.84 13.85
N LEU A 420 -15.05 7.00 13.18
CA LEU A 420 -14.84 8.03 12.18
C LEU A 420 -15.02 7.38 10.81
N GLN A 421 -16.08 7.78 10.11
CA GLN A 421 -16.32 7.41 8.73
C GLN A 421 -16.10 8.63 7.83
N CYS A 422 -15.28 8.48 6.80
CA CYS A 422 -14.95 9.54 5.86
C CYS A 422 -15.28 9.10 4.42
N HIS A 423 -15.68 10.04 3.57
CA HIS A 423 -16.04 9.72 2.18
C HIS A 423 -15.84 10.89 1.22
N GLY A 424 -15.39 10.61 -0.01
CA GLY A 424 -15.33 11.60 -1.08
C GLY A 424 -16.68 11.85 -1.73
N GLU A 425 -17.09 13.11 -1.91
CA GLU A 425 -18.39 13.43 -2.52
C GLU A 425 -18.46 13.08 -4.01
N MET A 426 -17.32 13.03 -4.68
CA MET A 426 -17.17 12.73 -6.10
C MET A 426 -16.66 11.31 -6.35
N ASP A 427 -16.79 10.40 -5.38
CA ASP A 427 -16.32 9.01 -5.49
C ASP A 427 -17.11 8.23 -6.56
N PRO A 428 -16.47 7.84 -7.69
CA PRO A 428 -17.15 7.12 -8.76
C PRO A 428 -17.21 5.60 -8.52
N MET A 429 -16.44 5.08 -7.56
CA MET A 429 -16.31 3.65 -7.30
C MET A 429 -17.30 3.21 -6.21
N ILE A 430 -17.27 3.90 -5.08
CA ILE A 430 -18.20 3.72 -3.97
C ILE A 430 -18.97 5.03 -3.81
N PRO A 431 -20.13 5.18 -4.46
CA PRO A 431 -20.92 6.40 -4.37
C PRO A 431 -21.11 6.85 -2.91
N VAL A 432 -20.95 8.15 -2.63
CA VAL A 432 -21.07 8.72 -1.27
C VAL A 432 -22.38 8.35 -0.58
N ARG A 433 -23.45 8.11 -1.36
CA ARG A 433 -24.73 7.59 -0.86
C ARG A 433 -24.58 6.27 -0.10
N PHE A 434 -23.67 5.37 -0.50
CA PHE A 434 -23.43 4.11 0.19
C PHE A 434 -22.68 4.33 1.51
N GLY A 435 -21.78 5.31 1.54
CA GLY A 435 -21.18 5.81 2.78
C GLY A 435 -22.26 6.32 3.74
N ALA A 436 -23.19 7.15 3.25
CA ALA A 436 -24.29 7.68 4.06
C ALA A 436 -25.25 6.58 4.57
N LEU A 437 -25.62 5.62 3.72
CA LEU A 437 -26.43 4.46 4.14
C LEU A 437 -25.72 3.61 5.19
N THR A 438 -24.40 3.45 5.04
CA THR A 438 -23.56 2.79 6.03
C THR A 438 -23.58 3.56 7.35
N ALA A 439 -23.37 4.87 7.34
CA ALA A 439 -23.38 5.70 8.54
C ALA A 439 -24.72 5.60 9.30
N GLU A 440 -25.85 5.65 8.59
CA GLU A 440 -27.18 5.47 9.18
C GLU A 440 -27.36 4.06 9.76
N LYS A 441 -26.89 3.02 9.06
CA LYS A 441 -26.93 1.66 9.58
C LYS A 441 -26.07 1.50 10.84
N LEU A 442 -24.89 2.12 10.88
CA LEU A 442 -24.00 2.12 12.04
C LEU A 442 -24.64 2.77 13.25
N LYS A 443 -25.33 3.90 13.09
CA LYS A 443 -26.10 4.54 14.19
C LYS A 443 -27.21 3.63 14.74
N GLY A 444 -27.69 2.65 13.97
CA GLY A 444 -28.63 1.63 14.44
C GLY A 444 -27.98 0.43 15.14
N ILE A 445 -26.65 0.30 15.10
CA ILE A 445 -25.89 -0.82 15.68
C ILE A 445 -25.11 -0.38 16.93
N VAL A 446 -24.50 0.80 16.88
CA VAL A 446 -23.70 1.39 17.96
C VAL A 446 -24.34 2.68 18.46
N THR A 447 -23.86 3.22 19.58
CA THR A 447 -24.34 4.48 20.13
C THR A 447 -24.24 5.61 19.08
N PRO A 448 -25.37 6.22 18.65
CA PRO A 448 -25.38 7.14 17.50
C PRO A 448 -24.43 8.33 17.62
N SER A 449 -24.26 8.88 18.83
CA SER A 449 -23.37 10.03 19.08
C SER A 449 -21.87 9.69 18.95
N ARG A 450 -21.53 8.40 18.85
CA ARG A 450 -20.17 7.91 18.64
C ARG A 450 -19.81 7.77 17.15
N VAL A 451 -20.78 7.92 16.23
CA VAL A 451 -20.58 7.82 14.79
C VAL A 451 -20.43 9.21 14.19
N GLN A 452 -19.24 9.51 13.66
CA GLN A 452 -18.96 10.71 12.88
C GLN A 452 -18.88 10.35 11.41
N PHE A 453 -19.70 10.97 10.57
CA PHE A 453 -19.63 10.85 9.12
C PHE A 453 -19.18 12.18 8.53
N ARG A 454 -18.01 12.22 7.90
CA ARG A 454 -17.43 13.40 7.27
C ARG A 454 -17.34 13.19 5.77
N THR A 455 -17.80 14.16 4.99
CA THR A 455 -17.66 14.17 3.53
C THR A 455 -16.67 15.23 3.09
N TYR A 456 -15.98 14.98 1.98
CA TYR A 456 -14.95 15.86 1.44
C TYR A 456 -15.32 16.27 0.02
N PRO A 457 -15.72 17.55 -0.19
CA PRO A 457 -16.07 18.07 -1.51
C PRO A 457 -14.94 17.92 -2.52
N GLY A 458 -15.28 17.47 -3.74
CA GLY A 458 -14.31 17.28 -4.82
C GLY A 458 -13.39 16.06 -4.69
N MET A 459 -13.35 15.41 -3.52
CA MET A 459 -12.58 14.18 -3.34
C MET A 459 -13.29 13.01 -4.04
N MET A 460 -12.54 12.26 -4.84
CA MET A 460 -12.99 11.04 -5.53
C MET A 460 -12.68 9.79 -4.68
N HIS A 461 -12.43 8.63 -5.30
CA HIS A 461 -12.01 7.42 -4.60
C HIS A 461 -10.54 7.47 -4.19
N SER A 462 -10.22 8.36 -3.26
CA SER A 462 -8.88 8.59 -2.71
C SER A 462 -9.00 9.07 -1.26
N SER A 463 -7.85 9.44 -0.67
CA SER A 463 -7.78 10.27 0.53
C SER A 463 -7.37 11.70 0.20
N CYS A 464 -7.45 12.59 1.20
CA CYS A 464 -6.95 13.97 1.11
C CYS A 464 -6.32 14.44 2.44
N PRO A 465 -5.53 15.54 2.45
CA PRO A 465 -4.90 16.03 3.68
C PRO A 465 -5.88 16.34 4.81
N GLN A 466 -7.05 16.90 4.50
CA GLN A 466 -8.09 17.22 5.47
C GLN A 466 -8.70 15.95 6.09
N GLU A 467 -8.82 14.88 5.30
CA GLU A 467 -9.23 13.56 5.79
C GLU A 467 -8.17 12.99 6.73
N MET A 468 -6.90 13.00 6.33
CA MET A 468 -5.80 12.49 7.16
C MET A 468 -5.66 13.26 8.48
N MET A 469 -5.89 14.57 8.48
CA MET A 469 -5.93 15.37 9.71
C MET A 469 -7.09 14.97 10.63
N ALA A 470 -8.28 14.73 10.08
CA ALA A 470 -9.41 14.23 10.88
C ALA A 470 -9.11 12.84 11.48
N VAL A 471 -8.44 11.97 10.73
CA VAL A 471 -7.97 10.67 11.20
C VAL A 471 -6.95 10.84 12.34
N LYS A 472 -5.98 11.75 12.18
CA LYS A 472 -4.99 12.06 13.22
C LYS A 472 -5.65 12.51 14.52
N GLU A 473 -6.53 13.49 14.45
CA GLU A 473 -7.26 14.03 15.62
C GLU A 473 -8.08 12.94 16.32
N PHE A 474 -8.70 12.06 15.54
CA PHE A 474 -9.48 10.95 16.07
C PHE A 474 -8.59 9.92 16.80
N ILE A 475 -7.46 9.53 16.19
CA ILE A 475 -6.50 8.61 16.81
C ILE A 475 -5.93 9.22 18.09
N GLU A 476 -5.48 10.47 18.05
CA GLU A 476 -4.88 11.17 19.20
C GLU A 476 -5.86 11.30 20.38
N LYS A 477 -7.13 11.58 20.09
CA LYS A 477 -8.17 11.67 21.12
C LYS A 477 -8.46 10.32 21.79
N LEU A 478 -8.48 9.23 21.02
CA LEU A 478 -8.84 7.90 21.53
C LEU A 478 -7.66 7.14 22.13
N LEU A 479 -6.46 7.45 21.67
CA LEU A 479 -5.22 6.86 22.13
C LEU A 479 -4.33 7.97 22.72
N PRO A 480 -4.67 8.53 23.90
CA PRO A 480 -3.79 9.51 24.55
C PRO A 480 -2.47 8.86 25.01
N ARG A 481 -1.43 9.66 25.24
CA ARG A 481 -0.17 9.19 25.84
C ARG A 481 -0.42 8.71 27.28
N ILE A 482 0.20 7.61 27.68
CA ILE A 482 0.10 7.02 29.04
C ILE A 482 1.47 6.80 29.67
#